data_AF-G2WVI5-F1
#
_entry.id   AF-G2WVI5-F1
#
_cell.length_a   1.000
_cell.length_b   1.000
_cell.length_c   1.000
_cell.angle_alpha   90.00
_cell.angle_beta   90.00
_cell.angle_gamma   90.00
#
_symmetry.space_group_name_H-M   'P 1'
#
loop_
_entity.id
_entity.type
_entity.pdbx_description
1 polymer ?
#
loop_
_entity_poly.entity_id
_entity_poly.type
_entity_poly.pdbx_seq_one_letter_code
_entity_poly.pdbx_strand_id
1 'polypeptide(L)'
;MDDMFQDFYAVENTNGFTAASILSGFWISEKKAFENLVTTKEQDAHEFFQFLAEELHERNGDGKPPEIGSEHSCNCIIHQTFYGKLQSTTTCQNCGGVTNAVQSFLDLSLGLDNLAQRRARKTGQKQPSLTLQECLDEEYVKSDKCEYRCHNCDSTQQARRNTSIKRLPNVLAIQLKRFEFKQGRHDRAPSKIDTTVNFPLQLNMLPYTNRAKGSDTKESFELARSCTYDLLSVVVHVGEIDTGHYVSYCRVADQWFKFNDHKVEMASKSDVLSAQPYLLFYIIRSLS
;
A
#
# COMPACT_ATOMS: atom_id res chain seq x y z
N MET A 1 5.00 -18.96 -12.21
CA MET A 1 3.74 -18.19 -12.02
C MET A 1 2.80 -18.43 -13.17
N ASP A 2 3.32 -18.46 -14.41
CA ASP A 2 2.54 -18.81 -15.61
C ASP A 2 1.84 -20.17 -15.48
N ASP A 3 2.55 -21.22 -15.04
CA ASP A 3 1.95 -22.55 -14.81
C ASP A 3 0.79 -22.51 -13.79
N MET A 4 0.95 -21.77 -12.69
CA MET A 4 -0.14 -21.58 -11.71
C MET A 4 -1.35 -20.92 -12.34
N PHE A 5 -1.14 -19.85 -13.11
CA PHE A 5 -2.23 -19.14 -13.76
C PHE A 5 -2.93 -20.04 -14.77
N GLN A 6 -2.18 -20.80 -15.56
CA GLN A 6 -2.73 -21.77 -16.48
C GLN A 6 -3.52 -22.87 -15.75
N ASP A 7 -3.00 -23.42 -14.67
CA ASP A 7 -3.70 -24.45 -13.89
C ASP A 7 -5.01 -23.94 -13.28
N PHE A 8 -5.03 -22.71 -12.76
CA PHE A 8 -6.22 -22.10 -12.16
C PHE A 8 -7.30 -21.70 -13.17
N TYR A 9 -6.91 -21.22 -14.37
CA TYR A 9 -7.84 -20.62 -15.33
C TYR A 9 -8.09 -21.45 -16.59
N ALA A 10 -7.23 -22.42 -16.93
CA ALA A 10 -7.39 -23.23 -18.14
C ALA A 10 -8.12 -24.55 -17.89
N VAL A 11 -8.19 -25.01 -16.63
CA VAL A 11 -8.81 -26.29 -16.28
C VAL A 11 -9.96 -26.05 -15.31
N GLU A 12 -11.19 -26.42 -15.69
CA GLU A 12 -12.33 -26.46 -14.78
C GLU A 12 -12.17 -27.65 -13.81
N ASN A 13 -11.32 -27.49 -12.81
CA ASN A 13 -11.09 -28.49 -11.76
C ASN A 13 -11.40 -27.88 -10.39
N THR A 14 -12.05 -28.65 -9.53
CA THR A 14 -12.34 -28.28 -8.14
C THR A 14 -11.28 -28.78 -7.15
N ASN A 15 -10.23 -29.44 -7.64
CA ASN A 15 -9.11 -29.87 -6.80
C ASN A 15 -8.35 -28.66 -6.27
N GLY A 16 -7.90 -28.76 -5.00
CA GLY A 16 -7.05 -27.73 -4.41
C GLY A 16 -5.75 -27.58 -5.21
N PHE A 17 -5.38 -26.34 -5.52
CA PHE A 17 -4.09 -26.04 -6.11
C PHE A 17 -3.02 -25.95 -5.02
N THR A 18 -1.87 -26.56 -5.27
CA THR A 18 -0.70 -26.47 -4.39
C THR A 18 0.31 -25.52 -5.01
N ALA A 19 0.67 -24.47 -4.27
CA ALA A 19 1.68 -23.50 -4.69
C ALA A 19 3.13 -24.03 -4.65
N ALA A 20 3.34 -25.36 -4.61
CA ALA A 20 4.65 -25.97 -4.44
C ALA A 20 5.65 -25.52 -5.51
N SER A 21 5.24 -25.39 -6.78
CA SER A 21 6.13 -24.93 -7.86
C SER A 21 6.62 -23.49 -7.66
N ILE A 22 5.76 -22.63 -7.07
CA ILE A 22 6.12 -21.26 -6.73
C ILE A 22 7.05 -21.25 -5.51
N LEU A 23 6.68 -21.99 -4.47
CA LEU A 23 7.49 -22.11 -3.25
C LEU A 23 8.86 -22.74 -3.53
N SER A 24 8.95 -23.73 -4.41
CA SER A 24 10.22 -24.30 -4.86
C SER A 24 11.02 -23.30 -5.69
N GLY A 25 10.35 -22.49 -6.52
CA GLY A 25 10.99 -21.40 -7.25
C GLY A 25 11.62 -20.36 -6.33
N PHE A 26 10.97 -20.06 -5.20
CA PHE A 26 11.54 -19.22 -4.15
C PHE A 26 12.69 -19.92 -3.42
N TRP A 27 12.54 -21.20 -3.08
CA TRP A 27 13.59 -21.98 -2.39
C TRP A 27 14.87 -22.08 -3.22
N ILE A 28 14.74 -22.26 -4.53
CA ILE A 28 15.87 -22.41 -5.47
C ILE A 28 16.51 -21.04 -5.79
N SER A 29 15.81 -19.93 -5.53
CA SER A 29 16.37 -18.60 -5.73
C SER A 29 17.53 -18.37 -4.76
N GLU A 30 18.75 -18.20 -5.27
CA GLU A 30 19.95 -17.92 -4.46
C GLU A 30 19.95 -16.51 -3.81
N LYS A 31 18.85 -15.77 -3.91
CA LYS A 31 18.71 -14.47 -3.27
C LYS A 31 18.43 -14.64 -1.79
N LYS A 32 19.29 -14.02 -0.97
CA LYS A 32 19.16 -13.92 0.50
C LYS A 32 17.77 -13.50 0.99
N ALA A 33 17.02 -12.74 0.19
CA ALA A 33 15.64 -12.36 0.52
C ALA A 33 14.71 -13.58 0.65
N PHE A 34 14.88 -14.61 -0.19
CA PHE A 34 14.09 -15.84 -0.10
C PHE A 34 14.55 -16.77 1.02
N GLU A 35 15.82 -16.74 1.43
CA GLU A 35 16.32 -17.57 2.53
C GLU A 35 15.49 -17.38 3.82
N ASN A 36 14.98 -16.16 4.06
CA ASN A 36 14.11 -15.87 5.21
C ASN A 36 12.62 -16.19 4.95
N LEU A 37 12.16 -16.00 3.70
CA LEU A 37 10.78 -16.29 3.29
C LEU A 37 10.47 -17.78 3.14
N VAL A 38 11.49 -18.61 2.90
CA VAL A 38 11.32 -20.06 2.76
C VAL A 38 11.71 -20.81 4.03
N THR A 39 11.41 -20.21 5.18
CA THR A 39 11.53 -20.89 6.48
C THR A 39 10.18 -21.50 6.89
N THR A 40 10.17 -22.43 7.83
CA THR A 40 8.92 -22.91 8.47
C THR A 40 8.33 -21.88 9.44
N LYS A 41 8.82 -20.63 9.40
CA LYS A 41 8.37 -19.54 10.26
C LYS A 41 7.38 -18.68 9.51
N GLU A 42 6.43 -18.13 10.25
CA GLU A 42 5.51 -17.14 9.70
C GLU A 42 6.27 -15.87 9.34
N GLN A 43 5.85 -15.22 8.25
CA GLN A 43 6.50 -14.05 7.66
C GLN A 43 5.45 -13.00 7.32
N ASP A 44 5.90 -11.76 7.12
CA ASP A 44 5.02 -10.65 6.84
C ASP A 44 4.50 -10.65 5.38
N ALA A 45 3.19 -10.49 5.20
CA ALA A 45 2.56 -10.54 3.88
C ALA A 45 2.91 -9.32 2.99
N HIS A 46 3.23 -8.17 3.59
CA HIS A 46 3.65 -6.98 2.86
C HIS A 46 5.07 -7.17 2.33
N GLU A 47 5.99 -7.66 3.16
CA GLU A 47 7.34 -8.02 2.72
C GLU A 47 7.30 -9.03 1.58
N PHE A 48 6.52 -10.11 1.72
CA PHE A 48 6.33 -11.09 0.65
C PHE A 48 5.84 -10.46 -0.65
N PHE A 49 4.87 -9.54 -0.58
CA PHE A 49 4.36 -8.83 -1.76
C PHE A 49 5.43 -7.95 -2.43
N GLN A 50 6.21 -7.20 -1.64
CA GLN A 50 7.28 -6.36 -2.15
C GLN A 50 8.35 -7.20 -2.86
N PHE A 51 8.82 -8.27 -2.22
CA PHE A 51 9.80 -9.18 -2.80
C PHE A 51 9.30 -9.83 -4.09
N LEU A 52 8.04 -10.28 -4.11
CA LEU A 52 7.45 -10.87 -5.31
C LEU A 52 7.41 -9.89 -6.48
N ALA A 53 7.04 -8.63 -6.21
CA ALA A 53 7.01 -7.58 -7.23
C ALA A 53 8.41 -7.24 -7.75
N GLU A 54 9.41 -7.18 -6.86
CA GLU A 54 10.81 -6.94 -7.23
C GLU A 54 11.37 -8.06 -8.11
N GLU A 55 11.14 -9.33 -7.77
CA GLU A 55 11.56 -10.46 -8.62
C GLU A 55 10.92 -10.43 -10.00
N LEU A 56 9.61 -10.18 -10.04
CA LEU A 56 8.89 -10.11 -11.31
C LEU A 56 9.38 -8.92 -12.15
N HIS A 57 9.73 -7.81 -11.52
CA HIS A 57 10.34 -6.68 -12.20
C HIS A 57 11.74 -7.04 -12.72
N GLU A 58 12.59 -7.66 -11.92
CA GLU A 58 13.94 -8.03 -12.38
C GLU A 58 13.92 -9.01 -13.55
N ARG A 59 12.99 -9.97 -13.55
CA ARG A 59 12.88 -10.98 -14.63
C ARG A 59 12.23 -10.43 -15.91
N ASN A 60 11.28 -9.51 -15.78
CA ASN A 60 10.47 -9.03 -16.91
C ASN A 60 10.77 -7.58 -17.33
N GLY A 61 11.61 -6.89 -16.57
CA GLY A 61 11.98 -5.50 -16.77
C GLY A 61 13.37 -5.33 -17.33
N ASP A 62 13.94 -4.17 -17.08
CA ASP A 62 15.27 -3.77 -17.54
C ASP A 62 16.39 -4.14 -16.55
N GLY A 63 16.08 -4.94 -15.53
CA GLY A 63 17.02 -5.42 -14.52
C GLY A 63 17.57 -4.32 -13.60
N LYS A 64 17.01 -3.10 -13.64
CA LYS A 64 17.47 -1.98 -12.79
C LYS A 64 16.52 -1.76 -11.63
N PRO A 65 17.00 -1.58 -10.39
CA PRO A 65 16.13 -1.20 -9.29
C PRO A 65 15.49 0.17 -9.59
N PRO A 66 14.25 0.42 -9.11
CA PRO A 66 13.64 1.74 -9.24
C PRO A 66 14.48 2.78 -8.47
N GLU A 67 15.26 3.59 -9.18
CA GLU A 67 16.15 4.58 -8.56
C GLU A 67 15.39 5.77 -7.97
N ILE A 68 15.71 6.11 -6.71
CA ILE A 68 15.21 7.30 -5.99
C ILE A 68 15.65 8.57 -6.75
N GLY A 69 14.70 9.43 -7.11
CA GLY A 69 14.98 10.72 -7.74
C GLY A 69 15.14 10.68 -9.26
N SER A 70 15.04 9.51 -9.90
CA SER A 70 15.03 9.39 -11.36
C SER A 70 13.58 9.35 -11.89
N GLU A 71 13.35 9.85 -13.10
CA GLU A 71 12.07 9.61 -13.79
C GLU A 71 11.98 8.20 -14.41
N HIS A 72 12.82 7.26 -13.95
CA HIS A 72 12.94 5.93 -14.52
C HIS A 72 11.58 5.31 -14.87
N SER A 73 11.47 4.93 -16.14
CA SER A 73 10.26 4.42 -16.75
C SER A 73 10.54 3.03 -17.29
N CYS A 74 10.43 2.04 -16.40
CA CYS A 74 10.39 0.65 -16.83
C CYS A 74 9.00 0.33 -17.40
N ASN A 75 8.97 -0.40 -18.51
CA ASN A 75 7.73 -0.82 -19.18
C ASN A 75 7.29 -2.24 -18.79
N CYS A 76 7.88 -2.86 -17.76
CA CYS A 76 7.46 -4.18 -17.32
C CYS A 76 6.04 -4.14 -16.74
N ILE A 77 5.37 -5.30 -16.73
CA ILE A 77 4.00 -5.41 -16.24
C ILE A 77 3.84 -4.94 -14.79
N ILE A 78 4.85 -5.15 -13.95
CA ILE A 78 4.83 -4.71 -12.55
C ILE A 78 4.82 -3.19 -12.45
N HIS A 79 5.69 -2.51 -13.21
CA HIS A 79 5.78 -1.04 -13.21
C HIS A 79 4.57 -0.35 -13.85
N GLN A 80 3.91 -1.01 -14.80
CA GLN A 80 2.66 -0.54 -15.40
C GLN A 80 1.46 -0.78 -14.49
N THR A 81 1.48 -1.85 -13.71
CA THR A 81 0.33 -2.26 -12.89
C THR A 81 0.35 -1.64 -11.50
N PHE A 82 1.44 -1.81 -10.74
CA PHE A 82 1.46 -1.50 -9.30
C PHE A 82 2.22 -0.23 -8.94
N TYR A 83 3.16 0.21 -9.78
CA TYR A 83 3.99 1.36 -9.42
C TYR A 83 3.30 2.70 -9.66
N GLY A 84 3.34 3.60 -8.68
CA GLY A 84 2.99 5.00 -8.82
C GLY A 84 4.22 5.91 -8.70
N LYS A 85 4.01 7.22 -8.71
CA LYS A 85 5.03 8.24 -8.42
C LYS A 85 4.52 9.21 -7.37
N LEU A 86 5.27 9.39 -6.28
CA LEU A 86 5.08 10.47 -5.31
C LEU A 86 5.94 11.68 -5.71
N GLN A 87 5.46 12.87 -5.36
CA GLN A 87 6.20 14.12 -5.44
C GLN A 87 6.22 14.79 -4.06
N SER A 88 7.41 14.94 -3.49
CA SER A 88 7.65 15.72 -2.28
C SER A 88 8.11 17.12 -2.67
N THR A 89 7.29 18.11 -2.31
CA THR A 89 7.55 19.53 -2.55
C THR A 89 8.05 20.16 -1.26
N THR A 90 9.29 20.67 -1.25
CA THR A 90 9.90 21.35 -0.11
C THR A 90 9.97 22.85 -0.41
N THR A 91 9.35 23.67 0.43
CA THR A 91 9.32 25.14 0.28
C THR A 91 10.08 25.80 1.42
N CYS A 92 11.11 26.58 1.09
CA CYS A 92 11.84 27.43 2.04
C CYS A 92 10.90 28.38 2.75
N GLN A 93 10.95 28.46 4.08
CA GLN A 93 10.23 29.49 4.82
C GLN A 93 10.97 30.84 4.84
N ASN A 94 12.26 30.86 4.47
CA ASN A 94 13.05 32.10 4.41
C ASN A 94 12.97 32.78 3.02
N CYS A 95 13.38 32.10 1.95
CA CYS A 95 13.44 32.67 0.60
C CYS A 95 12.27 32.29 -0.33
N GLY A 96 11.35 31.44 0.12
CA GLY A 96 10.26 30.90 -0.72
C GLY A 96 10.69 29.91 -1.81
N GLY A 97 11.99 29.59 -1.94
CA GLY A 97 12.48 28.64 -2.95
C GLY A 97 11.83 27.25 -2.82
N VAL A 98 11.46 26.66 -3.96
CA VAL A 98 10.74 25.38 -4.04
C VAL A 98 11.64 24.31 -4.66
N THR A 99 11.69 23.14 -4.04
CA THR A 99 12.38 21.96 -4.57
C THR A 99 11.41 20.79 -4.64
N ASN A 100 11.36 20.14 -5.81
CA ASN A 100 10.54 18.96 -6.05
C ASN A 100 11.44 17.72 -6.13
N ALA A 101 11.10 16.68 -5.37
CA ALA A 101 11.69 15.36 -5.48
C ALA A 101 10.62 14.36 -5.90
N VAL A 102 10.90 13.52 -6.89
CA VAL A 102 9.98 12.49 -7.38
C VAL A 102 10.55 11.12 -7.04
N GLN A 103 9.70 10.24 -6.51
CA GLN A 103 10.07 8.88 -6.15
C GLN A 103 8.97 7.91 -6.58
N SER A 104 9.37 6.75 -7.09
CA SER A 104 8.44 5.66 -7.39
C SER A 104 8.02 4.97 -6.09
N PHE A 105 6.80 4.44 -6.05
CA PHE A 105 6.31 3.62 -4.94
C PHE A 105 5.56 2.41 -5.47
N LEU A 106 5.64 1.29 -4.76
CA LEU A 106 4.86 0.07 -5.04
C LEU A 106 3.54 0.06 -4.24
N ASP A 107 3.57 0.59 -3.01
CA ASP A 107 2.43 0.67 -2.11
C ASP A 107 2.41 1.99 -1.32
N LEU A 108 1.25 2.31 -0.74
CA LEU A 108 1.10 3.41 0.22
C LEU A 108 1.04 2.83 1.64
N SER A 109 2.02 3.21 2.46
CA SER A 109 2.25 2.66 3.79
C SER A 109 1.75 3.60 4.90
N LEU A 110 0.52 3.43 5.37
CA LEU A 110 -0.19 4.37 6.26
C LEU A 110 -0.04 4.04 7.75
N GLY A 111 0.38 5.02 8.55
CA GLY A 111 0.50 4.89 10.01
C GLY A 111 -0.82 5.08 10.75
N LEU A 112 -1.08 4.27 11.79
CA LEU A 112 -2.34 4.31 12.56
C LEU A 112 -2.20 4.91 13.96
N ASP A 113 -1.07 4.74 14.64
CA ASP A 113 -0.94 4.99 16.07
C ASP A 113 -1.20 6.44 16.48
N ASN A 114 -0.57 7.39 15.80
CA ASN A 114 -0.73 8.81 16.12
C ASN A 114 -2.17 9.29 15.88
N LEU A 115 -2.86 8.73 14.88
CA LEU A 115 -4.26 9.02 14.61
C LEU A 115 -5.17 8.43 15.68
N ALA A 116 -4.99 7.14 16.00
CA ALA A 116 -5.76 6.44 17.02
C ALA A 116 -5.63 7.13 18.38
N GLN A 117 -4.40 7.44 18.82
CA GLN A 117 -4.16 8.11 20.10
C GLN A 117 -4.79 9.50 20.17
N ARG A 118 -4.69 10.31 19.09
CA ARG A 118 -5.34 11.62 19.04
C ARG A 118 -6.86 11.52 19.07
N ARG A 119 -7.43 10.51 18.42
CA ARG A 119 -8.89 10.29 18.41
C ARG A 119 -9.39 9.82 19.77
N ALA A 120 -8.69 8.87 20.41
CA ALA A 120 -9.00 8.42 21.77
C ALA A 120 -9.01 9.60 22.77
N ARG A 121 -8.02 10.51 22.69
CA ARG A 121 -7.98 11.72 23.53
C ARG A 121 -9.14 12.68 23.27
N LYS A 122 -9.58 12.83 22.02
CA LYS A 122 -10.69 13.72 21.66
C LYS A 122 -12.06 13.17 22.03
N THR A 123 -12.27 11.86 21.87
CA THR A 123 -13.59 11.23 22.07
C THR A 123 -13.75 10.58 23.44
N GLY A 124 -12.66 10.40 24.20
CA GLY A 124 -12.66 9.65 25.44
C GLY A 124 -12.85 8.14 25.28
N GLN A 125 -12.87 7.62 24.04
CA GLN A 125 -13.05 6.20 23.76
C GLN A 125 -11.73 5.43 23.94
N LYS A 126 -11.78 4.27 24.61
CA LYS A 126 -10.61 3.39 24.78
C LYS A 126 -10.11 2.78 23.47
N GLN A 127 -11.01 2.50 22.53
CA GLN A 127 -10.70 1.99 21.20
C GLN A 127 -11.45 2.80 20.15
N PRO A 128 -10.82 3.85 19.58
CA PRO A 128 -11.44 4.63 18.52
C PRO A 128 -11.43 3.85 17.21
N SER A 129 -12.45 4.04 16.37
CA SER A 129 -12.37 3.66 14.96
C SER A 129 -11.81 4.81 14.12
N LEU A 130 -11.03 4.46 13.09
CA LEU A 130 -10.53 5.37 12.07
C LEU A 130 -11.20 5.05 10.73
N THR A 131 -11.07 5.97 9.78
CA THR A 131 -11.38 5.72 8.38
C THR A 131 -10.10 5.69 7.55
N LEU A 132 -10.11 4.97 6.43
CA LEU A 132 -9.00 4.98 5.47
C LEU A 132 -8.73 6.40 4.96
N GLN A 133 -9.79 7.19 4.78
CA GLN A 133 -9.69 8.58 4.38
C GLN A 133 -8.90 9.43 5.39
N GLU A 134 -9.16 9.27 6.70
CA GLU A 134 -8.37 9.97 7.73
C GLU A 134 -6.89 9.56 7.72
N CYS A 135 -6.59 8.30 7.38
CA CYS A 135 -5.22 7.82 7.27
C CYS A 135 -4.51 8.45 6.06
N LEU A 136 -5.20 8.57 4.92
CA LEU A 136 -4.68 9.24 3.72
C LEU A 136 -4.54 10.76 3.92
N ASP A 137 -5.49 11.39 4.60
CA ASP A 137 -5.46 12.82 4.92
C ASP A 137 -4.26 13.16 5.82
N GLU A 138 -3.96 12.30 6.80
CA GLU A 138 -2.77 12.49 7.65
C GLU A 138 -1.48 12.49 6.85
N GLU A 139 -1.35 11.59 5.87
CA GLU A 139 -0.12 11.37 5.13
C GLU A 139 0.07 12.35 3.97
N TYR A 140 -1.00 12.70 3.24
CA TYR A 140 -0.91 13.42 1.95
C TYR A 140 -1.53 14.82 1.95
N VAL A 141 -2.36 15.18 2.93
CA VAL A 141 -2.97 16.51 3.01
C VAL A 141 -2.20 17.40 3.98
N LYS A 142 -1.64 16.82 5.04
CA LYS A 142 -0.83 17.56 6.00
C LYS A 142 0.57 17.79 5.46
N SER A 143 1.12 18.92 5.87
CA SER A 143 2.48 19.32 5.52
C SER A 143 3.35 19.28 6.76
N ASP A 144 4.54 18.75 6.61
CA ASP A 144 5.51 18.67 7.68
C ASP A 144 6.38 19.92 7.75
N LYS A 145 6.68 20.35 8.97
CA LYS A 145 7.75 21.31 9.21
C LYS A 145 9.05 20.53 9.31
N CYS A 146 10.03 20.89 8.50
CA CYS A 146 11.33 20.22 8.49
C CYS A 146 12.46 21.24 8.37
N GLU A 147 13.66 20.84 8.76
CA GLU A 147 14.88 21.57 8.41
C GLU A 147 15.42 21.06 7.08
N TYR A 148 15.95 21.96 6.25
CA TYR A 148 16.56 21.57 4.99
C TYR A 148 17.69 22.54 4.63
N ARG A 149 18.73 22.03 3.95
CA ARG A 149 19.81 22.87 3.43
C ARG A 149 19.35 23.55 2.15
N CYS A 150 19.05 24.84 2.23
CA CYS A 150 18.59 25.63 1.10
C CYS A 150 19.77 26.03 0.21
N HIS A 151 19.70 25.71 -1.09
CA HIS A 151 20.71 26.14 -2.06
C HIS A 151 20.72 27.67 -2.24
N ASN A 152 19.53 28.31 -2.26
CA ASN A 152 19.43 29.77 -2.44
C ASN A 152 19.88 30.57 -1.21
N CYS A 153 19.74 30.04 0.00
CA CYS A 153 20.19 30.70 1.24
C CYS A 153 21.57 30.24 1.69
N ASP A 154 22.17 29.27 0.98
CA ASP A 154 23.41 28.56 1.33
C ASP A 154 23.53 28.18 2.83
N SER A 155 22.41 27.78 3.43
CA SER A 155 22.32 27.51 4.88
C SER A 155 21.13 26.61 5.20
N THR A 156 21.14 26.00 6.38
CA THR A 156 20.01 25.25 6.91
C THR A 156 18.88 26.21 7.27
N GLN A 157 17.71 25.96 6.70
CA GLN A 157 16.52 26.79 6.89
C GLN A 157 15.34 25.93 7.31
N GLN A 158 14.36 26.56 7.96
CA GLN A 158 13.05 25.94 8.13
C GLN A 158 12.36 25.85 6.76
N ALA A 159 11.73 24.71 6.51
CA ALA A 159 10.92 24.45 5.33
C ALA A 159 9.59 23.80 5.70
N ARG A 160 8.68 23.90 4.73
CA ARG A 160 7.44 23.15 4.69
C ARG A 160 7.57 22.09 3.61
N ARG A 161 7.42 20.82 3.96
CA ARG A 161 7.39 19.70 3.02
C ARG A 161 5.96 19.19 2.87
N ASN A 162 5.54 18.96 1.64
CA ASN A 162 4.25 18.34 1.33
C ASN A 162 4.47 17.20 0.33
N THR A 163 3.92 16.04 0.62
CA THR A 163 3.94 14.89 -0.31
C THR A 163 2.59 14.79 -1.02
N SER A 164 2.62 14.51 -2.32
CA SER A 164 1.43 14.31 -3.14
C SER A 164 1.67 13.22 -4.16
N ILE A 165 0.62 12.61 -4.67
CA ILE A 165 0.72 11.59 -5.72
C ILE A 165 0.82 12.30 -7.08
N LYS A 166 1.95 12.12 -7.78
CA LYS A 166 2.19 12.63 -9.15
C LYS A 166 1.62 11.68 -10.21
N ARG A 167 1.75 10.37 -9.98
CA ARG A 167 1.18 9.32 -10.84
C ARG A 167 0.56 8.23 -9.97
N LEU A 168 -0.70 7.93 -10.24
CA LEU A 168 -1.44 6.85 -9.64
C LEU A 168 -1.18 5.52 -10.40
N PRO A 169 -1.05 4.37 -9.71
CA PRO A 169 -0.90 3.06 -10.35
C PRO A 169 -2.24 2.48 -10.83
N ASN A 170 -2.25 1.52 -11.75
CA ASN A 170 -3.50 0.85 -12.15
C ASN A 170 -4.10 0.01 -11.02
N VAL A 171 -3.25 -0.64 -10.22
CA VAL A 171 -3.60 -1.32 -8.98
C VAL A 171 -2.86 -0.66 -7.83
N LEU A 172 -3.62 0.01 -6.98
CA LEU A 172 -3.14 0.68 -5.78
C LEU A 172 -3.10 -0.31 -4.61
N ALA A 173 -1.89 -0.63 -4.15
CA ALA A 173 -1.68 -1.34 -2.90
C ALA A 173 -1.56 -0.34 -1.74
N ILE A 174 -2.25 -0.61 -0.64
CA ILE A 174 -2.18 0.17 0.60
C ILE A 174 -1.88 -0.77 1.75
N GLN A 175 -0.79 -0.53 2.46
CA GLN A 175 -0.46 -1.18 3.72
C GLN A 175 -0.92 -0.31 4.88
N LEU A 176 -1.64 -0.92 5.83
CA LEU A 176 -1.86 -0.31 7.14
C LEU A 176 -0.79 -0.83 8.10
N LYS A 177 0.07 0.07 8.59
CA LYS A 177 1.16 -0.26 9.51
C LYS A 177 0.59 -0.66 10.87
N ARG A 178 0.23 -1.94 11.01
CA ARG A 178 -0.34 -2.51 12.23
C ARG A 178 0.70 -3.07 13.19
N PHE A 179 1.95 -3.17 12.76
CA PHE A 179 3.05 -3.68 13.56
C PHE A 179 4.01 -2.54 13.85
N GLU A 180 4.21 -2.24 15.13
CA GLU A 180 5.16 -1.22 15.56
C GLU A 180 6.21 -1.81 16.50
N PHE A 181 7.47 -1.49 16.20
CA PHE A 181 8.59 -1.68 17.11
C PHE A 181 8.86 -0.35 17.83
N LYS A 182 8.33 -0.19 19.04
CA LYS A 182 8.54 1.05 19.82
C LYS A 182 9.97 1.09 20.35
N GLN A 183 10.87 1.80 19.67
CA GLN A 183 12.19 2.09 20.21
C GLN A 183 12.10 3.15 21.33
N GLY A 184 12.41 2.76 22.57
CA GLY A 184 12.41 3.64 23.74
C GLY A 184 13.01 2.96 24.99
N ARG A 185 13.28 3.75 26.04
CA ARG A 185 13.98 3.36 27.30
C ARG A 185 13.38 2.19 28.10
N HIS A 186 12.22 1.70 27.70
CA HIS A 186 11.66 0.45 28.19
C HIS A 186 11.42 -0.42 26.95
N ASP A 187 12.08 -1.57 26.87
CA ASP A 187 11.77 -2.66 25.94
C ASP A 187 10.27 -2.96 26.03
N ARG A 188 9.47 -2.29 25.21
CA ARG A 188 8.09 -2.68 25.00
C ARG A 188 8.14 -3.68 23.86
N ALA A 189 7.62 -4.87 24.14
CA ALA A 189 7.42 -5.89 23.13
C ALA A 189 6.66 -5.28 21.93
N PRO A 190 6.95 -5.76 20.71
CA PRO A 190 6.15 -5.44 19.53
C PRO A 190 4.67 -5.61 19.86
N SER A 191 3.84 -4.65 19.46
CA SER A 191 2.40 -4.71 19.74
C SER A 191 1.58 -4.50 18.48
N LYS A 192 0.60 -5.37 18.25
CA LYS A 192 -0.33 -5.25 17.12
C LYS A 192 -1.32 -4.11 17.38
N ILE A 193 -1.57 -3.32 16.34
CA ILE A 193 -2.56 -2.23 16.38
C ILE A 193 -3.90 -2.79 15.89
N ASP A 194 -4.78 -3.10 16.85
CA ASP A 194 -6.14 -3.61 16.59
C ASP A 194 -7.18 -2.51 16.38
N THR A 195 -6.73 -1.27 16.15
CA THR A 195 -7.62 -0.15 15.81
C THR A 195 -8.42 -0.49 14.55
N THR A 196 -9.75 -0.41 14.64
CA THR A 196 -10.63 -0.59 13.47
C THR A 196 -10.43 0.53 12.47
N VAL A 197 -10.19 0.16 11.22
CA VAL A 197 -10.10 1.11 10.09
C VAL A 197 -11.21 0.80 9.11
N ASN A 198 -12.18 1.69 9.00
CA ASN A 198 -13.27 1.60 8.04
C ASN A 198 -12.76 2.01 6.66
N PHE A 199 -12.92 1.16 5.65
CA PHE A 199 -12.50 1.41 4.28
C PHE A 199 -13.69 1.27 3.32
N PRO A 200 -13.76 2.05 2.24
CA PRO A 200 -14.88 1.99 1.32
C PRO A 200 -14.67 0.92 0.23
N LEU A 201 -15.75 0.44 -0.38
CA LEU A 201 -15.64 -0.37 -1.61
C LEU A 201 -15.13 0.45 -2.82
N GLN A 202 -15.30 1.77 -2.76
CA GLN A 202 -14.92 2.71 -3.81
C GLN A 202 -14.07 3.84 -3.20
N LEU A 203 -12.89 4.08 -3.74
CA LEU A 203 -11.92 5.02 -3.18
C LEU A 203 -11.59 6.10 -4.22
N ASN A 204 -11.83 7.36 -3.90
CA ASN A 204 -11.42 8.49 -4.73
C ASN A 204 -10.05 9.02 -4.27
N MET A 205 -9.04 8.87 -5.12
CA MET A 205 -7.67 9.30 -4.82
C MET A 205 -7.34 10.71 -5.31
N LEU A 206 -8.24 11.37 -6.06
CA LEU A 206 -8.00 12.71 -6.61
C LEU A 206 -7.48 13.71 -5.55
N PRO A 207 -8.05 13.83 -4.33
CA PRO A 207 -7.63 14.82 -3.34
C PRO A 207 -6.15 14.71 -2.93
N TYR A 208 -5.55 13.53 -3.09
CA TYR A 208 -4.17 13.23 -2.71
C TYR A 208 -3.18 13.42 -3.86
N THR A 209 -3.67 13.81 -5.05
CA THR A 209 -2.84 14.05 -6.23
C THR A 209 -2.44 15.52 -6.35
N ASN A 210 -1.35 15.78 -7.07
CA ASN A 210 -0.97 17.15 -7.44
C ASN A 210 -1.92 17.80 -8.46
N ARG A 211 -2.86 17.04 -9.05
CA ARG A 211 -3.85 17.52 -10.04
C ARG A 211 -5.09 18.17 -9.41
N ALA A 212 -5.36 17.88 -8.15
CA ALA A 212 -6.52 18.45 -7.45
C ALA A 212 -6.44 19.97 -7.27
N LYS A 213 -5.22 20.54 -7.27
CA LYS A 213 -4.97 21.96 -7.04
C LYS A 213 -4.95 22.71 -8.38
N GLY A 214 -6.12 23.03 -8.93
CA GLY A 214 -6.22 23.94 -10.09
C GLY A 214 -7.30 23.64 -11.12
N SER A 215 -8.12 22.60 -10.96
CA SER A 215 -9.14 22.23 -11.95
C SER A 215 -10.46 22.99 -11.76
N ASP A 216 -11.03 23.53 -12.84
CA ASP A 216 -12.42 24.02 -12.87
C ASP A 216 -13.42 22.85 -12.65
N THR A 217 -14.68 23.18 -12.32
CA THR A 217 -15.70 22.21 -11.84
C THR A 217 -15.96 21.02 -12.78
N LYS A 218 -15.95 21.21 -14.10
CA LYS A 218 -16.13 20.11 -15.07
C LYS A 218 -14.90 19.22 -15.19
N GLU A 219 -13.71 19.82 -15.25
CA GLU A 219 -12.44 19.09 -15.33
C GLU A 219 -12.23 18.26 -14.05
N SER A 220 -12.62 18.82 -12.91
CA SER A 220 -12.61 18.16 -11.61
C SER A 220 -13.42 16.85 -11.59
N PHE A 221 -14.56 16.79 -12.29
CA PHE A 221 -15.39 15.59 -12.34
C PHE A 221 -14.75 14.46 -13.15
N GLU A 222 -14.22 14.75 -14.34
CA GLU A 222 -13.50 13.74 -15.14
C GLU A 222 -12.20 13.29 -14.47
N LEU A 223 -11.47 14.23 -13.86
CA LEU A 223 -10.31 13.92 -13.03
C LEU A 223 -10.68 12.98 -11.88
N ALA A 224 -11.78 13.27 -11.16
CA ALA A 224 -12.24 12.42 -10.07
C ALA A 224 -12.59 11.02 -10.56
N ARG A 225 -13.27 10.91 -11.71
CA ARG A 225 -13.59 9.63 -12.34
C ARG A 225 -12.33 8.85 -12.72
N SER A 226 -11.30 9.52 -13.27
CA SER A 226 -10.00 8.93 -13.61
C SER A 226 -9.12 8.56 -12.40
N CYS A 227 -9.51 9.00 -11.19
CA CYS A 227 -8.79 8.70 -9.95
C CYS A 227 -9.65 7.87 -8.98
N THR A 228 -10.76 7.30 -9.46
CA THR A 228 -11.63 6.44 -8.66
C THR A 228 -11.23 4.98 -8.83
N TYR A 229 -11.11 4.30 -7.69
CA TYR A 229 -10.77 2.89 -7.62
C TYR A 229 -11.91 2.06 -7.02
N ASP A 230 -11.97 0.80 -7.42
CA ASP A 230 -12.81 -0.23 -6.83
C ASP A 230 -11.95 -1.19 -5.99
N LEU A 231 -12.42 -1.55 -4.80
CA LEU A 231 -11.76 -2.54 -3.96
C LEU A 231 -11.71 -3.88 -4.70
N LEU A 232 -10.51 -4.42 -4.82
CA LEU A 232 -10.21 -5.69 -5.49
C LEU A 232 -10.04 -6.80 -4.46
N SER A 233 -9.22 -6.56 -3.43
CA SER A 233 -8.99 -7.53 -2.37
C SER A 233 -8.56 -6.89 -1.05
N VAL A 234 -8.74 -7.65 0.03
CA VAL A 234 -8.33 -7.31 1.40
C VAL A 234 -7.56 -8.48 1.97
N VAL A 235 -6.35 -8.24 2.46
CA VAL A 235 -5.57 -9.24 3.22
C VAL A 235 -5.68 -8.89 4.69
N VAL A 236 -6.00 -9.86 5.52
CA VAL A 236 -6.24 -9.71 6.96
C VAL A 236 -5.27 -10.59 7.72
N HIS A 237 -4.60 -10.00 8.70
CA HIS A 237 -3.78 -10.74 9.66
C HIS A 237 -4.61 -11.07 10.91
N VAL A 238 -4.81 -12.36 11.18
CA VAL A 238 -5.49 -12.90 12.36
C VAL A 238 -4.43 -13.39 13.35
N GLY A 239 -4.53 -13.06 14.64
CA GLY A 239 -3.53 -13.43 15.65
C GLY A 239 -2.56 -12.31 16.02
N GLU A 240 -1.47 -12.67 16.70
CA GLU A 240 -0.44 -11.81 17.29
C GLU A 240 0.75 -11.60 16.35
N ILE A 241 1.66 -10.66 16.66
CA ILE A 241 2.77 -10.30 15.76
C ILE A 241 3.66 -11.48 15.36
N ASP A 242 4.03 -12.33 16.33
CA ASP A 242 4.97 -13.43 16.10
C ASP A 242 4.27 -14.76 15.73
N THR A 243 2.93 -14.79 15.86
CA THR A 243 2.09 -15.96 15.58
C THR A 243 0.71 -15.54 15.09
N GLY A 244 0.36 -15.84 13.86
CA GLY A 244 -0.87 -15.46 13.22
C GLY A 244 -1.13 -16.22 11.93
N HIS A 245 -2.16 -15.75 11.24
CA HIS A 245 -2.69 -16.38 10.05
C HIS A 245 -3.24 -15.34 9.09
N TYR A 246 -2.91 -15.48 7.81
CA TYR A 246 -3.41 -14.58 6.78
C TYR A 246 -4.63 -15.18 6.09
N VAL A 247 -5.71 -14.40 6.05
CA VAL A 247 -6.87 -14.69 5.21
C VAL A 247 -7.08 -13.55 4.23
N SER A 248 -7.64 -13.84 3.06
CA SER A 248 -7.94 -12.81 2.07
C SER A 248 -9.42 -12.81 1.67
N TYR A 249 -9.94 -11.62 1.43
CA TYR A 249 -11.21 -11.42 0.73
C TYR A 249 -10.88 -10.92 -0.66
N CYS A 250 -11.33 -11.62 -1.70
CA CYS A 250 -11.11 -11.21 -3.08
C CYS A 250 -12.44 -11.09 -3.82
N ARG A 251 -12.53 -10.06 -4.66
CA ARG A 251 -13.65 -9.85 -5.57
C ARG A 251 -13.39 -10.56 -6.89
N VAL A 252 -14.31 -11.44 -7.28
CA VAL A 252 -14.32 -12.09 -8.60
C VAL A 252 -15.61 -11.68 -9.29
N ALA A 253 -15.49 -10.94 -10.39
CA ALA A 253 -16.60 -10.20 -11.00
C ALA A 253 -17.33 -9.31 -9.96
N ASP A 254 -18.58 -9.62 -9.64
CA ASP A 254 -19.42 -8.88 -8.69
C ASP A 254 -19.63 -9.61 -7.35
N GLN A 255 -18.96 -10.75 -7.16
CA GLN A 255 -19.07 -11.58 -5.95
C GLN A 255 -17.80 -11.52 -5.12
N TRP A 256 -17.96 -11.70 -3.80
CA TRP A 256 -16.86 -11.72 -2.84
C TRP A 256 -16.67 -13.12 -2.30
N PHE A 257 -15.41 -13.50 -2.16
CA PHE A 257 -15.02 -14.79 -1.61
C PHE A 257 -13.96 -14.58 -0.53
N LYS A 258 -14.08 -15.31 0.56
CA LYS A 258 -13.07 -15.43 1.61
C LYS A 258 -12.22 -16.66 1.31
N PHE A 259 -10.92 -16.44 1.15
CA PHE A 259 -9.90 -17.47 0.98
C PHE A 259 -9.17 -17.63 2.31
N ASN A 260 -9.28 -18.83 2.88
CA ASN A 260 -8.61 -19.25 4.09
C ASN A 260 -7.87 -20.56 3.79
N ASP A 261 -6.68 -20.43 3.20
CA ASP A 261 -5.91 -21.53 2.61
C ASP A 261 -6.76 -22.38 1.66
N HIS A 262 -6.99 -23.64 2.02
CA HIS A 262 -7.77 -24.61 1.27
C HIS A 262 -9.28 -24.36 1.31
N LYS A 263 -9.76 -23.50 2.23
CA LYS A 263 -11.18 -23.23 2.41
C LYS A 263 -11.57 -21.93 1.72
N VAL A 264 -12.46 -22.05 0.73
CA VAL A 264 -13.03 -20.91 0.01
C VAL A 264 -14.52 -20.83 0.28
N GLU A 265 -14.99 -19.67 0.74
CA GLU A 265 -16.38 -19.44 1.09
C GLU A 265 -16.87 -18.14 0.46
N MET A 266 -18.14 -18.10 0.05
CA MET A 266 -18.76 -16.85 -0.37
C MET A 266 -18.86 -15.89 0.83
N ALA A 267 -18.55 -14.61 0.60
CA ALA A 267 -18.63 -13.56 1.60
C ALA A 267 -19.60 -12.47 1.14
N SER A 268 -20.31 -11.85 2.07
CA SER A 268 -21.09 -10.65 1.78
C SER A 268 -20.20 -9.42 1.78
N LYS A 269 -20.67 -8.33 1.16
CA LYS A 269 -20.00 -7.01 1.26
C LYS A 269 -19.86 -6.56 2.72
N SER A 270 -20.81 -6.93 3.58
CA SER A 270 -20.77 -6.60 5.01
C SER A 270 -19.63 -7.33 5.72
N ASP A 271 -19.38 -8.59 5.36
CA ASP A 271 -18.28 -9.38 5.93
C ASP A 271 -16.92 -8.77 5.55
N VAL A 272 -16.78 -8.36 4.29
CA VAL A 272 -15.59 -7.69 3.77
C VAL A 272 -15.35 -6.38 4.51
N LEU A 273 -16.36 -5.51 4.60
CA LEU A 273 -16.23 -4.19 5.24
C LEU A 273 -16.04 -4.24 6.76
N SER A 274 -16.38 -5.36 7.40
CA SER A 274 -16.16 -5.60 8.83
C SER A 274 -14.77 -6.18 9.14
N ALA A 275 -13.97 -6.50 8.10
CA ALA A 275 -12.64 -7.06 8.27
C ALA A 275 -11.66 -6.04 8.87
N GLN A 276 -10.56 -6.55 9.45
CA GLN A 276 -9.44 -5.75 9.93
C GLN A 276 -8.29 -5.78 8.89
N PRO A 277 -8.28 -4.85 7.93
CA PRO A 277 -7.36 -4.93 6.79
C PRO A 277 -5.92 -4.73 7.24
N TYR A 278 -5.01 -5.58 6.77
CA TYR A 278 -3.57 -5.35 6.80
C TYR A 278 -3.09 -4.77 5.46
N LEU A 279 -3.47 -5.41 4.35
CA LEU A 279 -3.28 -4.89 2.99
C LEU A 279 -4.64 -4.68 2.31
N LEU A 280 -4.74 -3.61 1.54
CA LEU A 280 -5.88 -3.31 0.68
C LEU A 280 -5.36 -3.15 -0.75
N PHE A 281 -6.01 -3.83 -1.69
CA PHE A 281 -5.73 -3.67 -3.12
C PHE A 281 -6.96 -3.07 -3.80
N TYR A 282 -6.73 -1.98 -4.52
CA TYR A 282 -7.73 -1.22 -5.24
C TYR A 282 -7.36 -1.18 -6.71
N ILE A 283 -8.30 -1.41 -7.62
CA ILE A 283 -8.08 -1.33 -9.07
C ILE A 283 -8.76 -0.09 -9.64
N ILE A 284 -8.10 0.63 -10.54
CA ILE A 284 -8.65 1.82 -11.18
C ILE A 284 -9.93 1.46 -11.95
N ARG A 285 -11.02 2.20 -11.73
CA ARG A 285 -12.33 1.88 -12.34
C ARG A 285 -12.36 2.10 -13.85
N SER A 286 -11.60 3.08 -14.32
CA SER A 286 -11.58 3.46 -15.72
C SER A 286 -10.14 3.70 -16.14
N LEU A 287 -9.64 2.86 -17.03
CA LEU A 287 -8.39 3.12 -17.73
C LEU A 287 -8.64 4.30 -18.68
N SER A 288 -7.90 5.39 -18.48
CA SER A 288 -7.88 6.55 -19.37
C SER A 288 -7.06 6.29 -20.62
#